data_AF-A0A1L9CJW8-F1
#
_entry.id   AF-A0A1L9CJW8-F1
#
_cell.length_a   1.000
_cell.length_b   1.000
_cell.length_c   1.000
_cell.angle_alpha   90.00
_cell.angle_beta   90.00
_cell.angle_gamma   90.00
#
_symmetry.space_group_name_H-M   'P 1'
#
loop_
_entity.id
_entity.type
_entity.pdbx_description
1 polymer ?
#
loop_
_entity_poly.entity_id
_entity_poly.type
_entity_poly.pdbx_seq_one_letter_code
_entity_poly.pdbx_strand_id
1 'polypeptide(L)'
;MRNLAIYIVFVVVVVAVGALIGVNNVPGEWYQSLQKPFFNPPNWIFGPVWTALYVLIGVAGARTWIRRPMGTRMRLWFTQMVLNFLWSPIFFGMQSPAGALIVIIPMLISIVAFIALSYRRDRISMWLFVPYAVWVAFATVLNASIGMLN
;
A
#
# COMPACT_ATOMS: atom_id res chain seq x y z
N MET A 1 -13.21 23.74 -10.15
CA MET A 1 -14.18 22.69 -9.77
C MET A 1 -13.78 21.30 -10.26
N ARG A 2 -13.52 21.09 -11.57
CA ARG A 2 -13.14 19.76 -12.13
C ARG A 2 -11.97 19.06 -11.42
N ASN A 3 -10.90 19.78 -11.11
CA ASN A 3 -9.72 19.18 -10.46
C ASN A 3 -10.02 18.72 -9.03
N LEU A 4 -10.81 19.48 -8.27
CA LEU A 4 -11.21 19.12 -6.90
C LEU A 4 -12.02 17.81 -6.89
N ALA A 5 -12.94 17.65 -7.84
CA ALA A 5 -13.68 16.41 -7.99
C ALA A 5 -12.76 15.20 -8.23
N ILE A 6 -11.71 15.35 -9.05
CA ILE A 6 -10.72 14.28 -9.28
C ILE A 6 -10.00 13.91 -7.98
N TYR A 7 -9.56 14.88 -7.19
CA TYR A 7 -8.94 14.59 -5.88
C TYR A 7 -9.88 13.84 -4.95
N ILE A 8 -11.12 14.30 -4.83
CA ILE A 8 -12.14 13.67 -3.99
C ILE A 8 -12.37 12.23 -4.45
N VAL A 9 -12.57 11.99 -5.74
CA VAL A 9 -12.79 10.65 -6.28
C VAL A 9 -11.62 9.73 -5.96
N PHE A 10 -10.38 10.14 -6.24
CA PHE A 10 -9.21 9.30 -5.96
C PHE A 10 -9.06 8.99 -4.47
N VAL A 11 -9.16 9.99 -3.60
CA VAL A 11 -9.01 9.79 -2.16
C VAL A 11 -10.13 8.90 -1.61
N VAL A 12 -11.39 9.20 -1.95
CA VAL A 12 -12.55 8.42 -1.49
C VAL A 12 -12.45 6.98 -1.98
N VAL A 13 -12.15 6.74 -3.26
CA VAL A 13 -12.05 5.39 -3.80
C VAL A 13 -10.92 4.61 -3.13
N VAL A 14 -9.72 5.20 -3.01
CA VAL A 14 -8.57 4.50 -2.41
C VAL A 14 -8.82 4.19 -0.93
N VAL A 15 -9.35 5.15 -0.17
CA VAL A 15 -9.68 4.94 1.25
C VAL A 15 -10.82 3.94 1.42
N ALA A 16 -11.89 4.05 0.64
CA ALA A 16 -13.05 3.16 0.77
C ALA A 16 -12.69 1.71 0.40
N VAL A 17 -11.98 1.50 -0.72
CA VAL A 17 -11.56 0.16 -1.13
C VAL A 17 -10.54 -0.41 -0.15
N GLY A 18 -9.56 0.39 0.29
CA GLY A 18 -8.58 -0.02 1.29
C GLY A 18 -9.23 -0.39 2.63
N ALA A 19 -10.19 0.41 3.11
CA ALA A 19 -10.94 0.12 4.33
C ALA A 19 -11.79 -1.15 4.18
N LEU A 20 -12.48 -1.31 3.05
CA LEU A 20 -13.28 -2.51 2.76
C LEU A 20 -12.42 -3.78 2.80
N ILE A 21 -11.25 -3.75 2.16
CA ILE A 21 -10.33 -4.90 2.17
C ILE A 21 -9.79 -5.15 3.58
N GLY A 22 -9.44 -4.09 4.31
CA GLY A 22 -8.95 -4.20 5.69
C GLY A 22 -9.98 -4.83 6.64
N VAL A 23 -11.25 -4.43 6.53
CA VAL A 23 -12.36 -4.96 7.36
C VAL A 23 -12.71 -6.40 6.99
N ASN A 24 -12.50 -6.82 5.75
CA ASN A 24 -12.74 -8.20 5.33
C ASN A 24 -11.55 -9.15 5.59
N ASN A 25 -10.36 -8.61 5.91
CA ASN A 25 -9.13 -9.38 6.09
C ASN A 25 -8.46 -9.02 7.42
N VAL A 26 -9.26 -8.99 8.49
CA VAL A 26 -8.78 -8.64 9.84
C VAL A 26 -7.89 -9.77 10.38
N PRO A 27 -6.83 -9.44 11.15
CA PRO A 27 -6.02 -10.45 11.82
C PRO A 27 -6.85 -11.30 12.79
N GLY A 28 -7.21 -12.52 12.36
CA GLY A 28 -7.95 -13.50 13.15
C GLY A 28 -7.08 -14.38 14.04
N GLU A 29 -7.66 -15.45 14.57
CA GLU A 29 -6.99 -16.41 15.47
C GLU A 29 -5.69 -16.97 14.89
N TRP A 30 -5.69 -17.31 13.60
CA TRP A 30 -4.48 -17.77 12.89
C TRP A 30 -3.33 -16.78 13.02
N TYR A 31 -3.57 -15.49 12.76
CA TYR A 31 -2.51 -14.49 12.88
C TYR A 31 -2.05 -14.35 14.33
N GLN A 32 -2.97 -14.47 15.29
CA GLN A 32 -2.64 -14.40 16.71
C GLN A 32 -1.77 -15.59 17.15
N SER A 33 -1.97 -16.79 16.60
CA SER A 33 -1.18 -17.98 16.94
C SER A 33 0.24 -17.98 16.36
N LEU A 34 0.53 -17.16 15.33
CA LEU A 34 1.87 -17.10 14.73
C LEU A 34 2.91 -16.53 15.70
N GLN A 35 4.11 -17.08 15.65
CA GLN A 35 5.30 -16.45 16.24
C GLN A 35 5.62 -15.16 15.46
N LYS A 36 5.77 -14.05 16.19
CA LYS A 36 6.00 -12.72 15.61
C LYS A 36 7.35 -12.18 16.08
N PRO A 37 8.10 -11.46 15.24
CA PRO A 37 9.35 -10.85 15.65
C PRO A 37 9.12 -9.74 16.67
N PHE A 38 10.15 -9.40 17.44
CA PHE A 38 10.09 -8.39 18.52
C PHE A 38 9.68 -6.99 18.05
N PHE A 39 9.84 -6.68 16.75
CA PHE A 39 9.50 -5.40 16.16
C PHE A 39 8.09 -5.36 15.55
N ASN A 40 7.28 -6.42 15.70
CA ASN A 40 5.90 -6.42 15.24
C ASN A 40 5.07 -5.38 16.03
N PRO A 41 4.42 -4.42 15.37
CA PRO A 41 3.68 -3.37 16.07
C PRO A 41 2.35 -3.94 16.62
N PRO A 42 1.77 -3.30 17.65
CA PRO A 42 0.40 -3.58 18.06
C PRO A 42 -0.59 -3.51 16.89
N ASN A 43 -1.55 -4.44 16.84
CA ASN A 43 -2.49 -4.58 15.73
C ASN A 43 -3.28 -3.29 15.42
N TRP A 44 -3.56 -2.47 16.43
CA TRP A 44 -4.30 -1.23 16.25
C TRP A 44 -3.52 -0.15 15.46
N ILE A 45 -2.19 -0.27 15.35
CA ILE A 45 -1.36 0.70 14.60
C ILE A 45 -1.59 0.60 13.09
N PHE A 46 -1.88 -0.60 12.58
CA PHE A 46 -2.03 -0.83 11.14
C PHE A 46 -3.18 0.01 10.55
N GLY A 47 -4.31 0.11 11.23
CA GLY A 47 -5.48 0.87 10.75
C GLY A 47 -5.18 2.34 10.48
N PRO A 48 -4.80 3.14 11.50
CA PRO A 48 -4.47 4.56 11.34
C PRO A 48 -3.35 4.81 10.32
N VAL A 49 -2.30 3.98 10.32
CA VAL A 49 -1.20 4.12 9.36
C VAL A 49 -1.69 3.91 7.93
N TRP A 50 -2.41 2.82 7.65
CA TRP A 50 -2.95 2.56 6.31
C TRP A 50 -3.96 3.63 5.88
N THR A 51 -4.83 4.09 6.77
CA THR A 51 -5.78 5.18 6.46
C THR A 51 -5.03 6.45 6.04
N ALA A 52 -4.00 6.86 6.79
CA ALA A 52 -3.19 8.02 6.45
C ALA A 52 -2.49 7.82 5.10
N LEU A 53 -1.87 6.66 4.87
CA LEU A 53 -1.21 6.33 3.61
C LEU A 53 -2.17 6.34 2.43
N TYR A 54 -3.39 5.81 2.57
CA TYR A 54 -4.39 5.81 1.50
C TYR A 54 -4.81 7.21 1.07
N VAL A 55 -4.89 8.16 2.02
CA VAL A 55 -5.10 9.58 1.67
C VAL A 55 -3.93 10.12 0.85
N LEU A 56 -2.68 9.90 1.28
CA LEU A 56 -1.48 10.36 0.56
C LEU A 56 -1.40 9.77 -0.86
N ILE A 57 -1.66 8.46 -0.97
CA ILE A 57 -1.68 7.71 -2.23
C ILE A 57 -2.76 8.26 -3.16
N GLY A 58 -3.97 8.51 -2.65
CA GLY A 58 -5.08 9.08 -3.41
C GLY A 58 -4.75 10.47 -3.95
N VAL A 59 -4.17 11.35 -3.12
CA VAL A 59 -3.73 12.69 -3.53
C VAL A 59 -2.65 12.60 -4.62
N ALA A 60 -1.63 11.75 -4.44
CA ALA A 60 -0.57 11.56 -5.43
C ALA A 60 -1.08 10.92 -6.73
N GLY A 61 -2.10 10.05 -6.66
CA GLY A 61 -2.82 9.49 -7.79
C GLY A 61 -3.53 10.56 -8.60
N ALA A 62 -4.36 11.38 -7.95
CA ALA A 62 -5.05 12.51 -8.57
C ALA A 62 -4.08 13.49 -9.25
N ARG A 63 -2.99 13.85 -8.55
CA ARG A 63 -1.92 14.71 -9.11
C ARG A 63 -1.29 14.15 -10.37
N THR A 64 -1.09 12.84 -10.40
CA THR A 64 -0.48 12.13 -11.54
C THR A 64 -1.49 12.04 -12.70
N TRP A 65 -2.74 11.71 -12.39
CA TRP A 65 -3.84 11.60 -13.34
C TRP A 65 -4.09 12.91 -14.09
N ILE A 66 -4.20 14.04 -13.36
CA ILE A 66 -4.46 15.36 -13.95
C ILE A 66 -3.37 15.76 -14.97
N ARG A 67 -2.12 15.34 -14.75
CA ARG A 67 -1.00 15.70 -15.64
C ARG A 67 -0.89 14.79 -16.85
N ARG A 68 -0.98 13.46 -16.66
CA ARG A 68 -0.82 12.48 -17.74
C ARG A 68 -1.44 11.13 -17.35
N PRO A 69 -2.74 10.91 -17.60
CA PRO A 69 -3.46 9.73 -17.10
C PRO A 69 -2.96 8.42 -17.72
N MET A 70 -2.41 8.44 -18.94
CA MET A 70 -1.86 7.24 -19.60
C MET A 70 -0.33 7.14 -19.53
N GLY A 71 0.33 7.91 -18.65
CA GLY A 71 1.77 7.88 -18.49
C GLY A 71 2.27 6.70 -17.65
N THR A 72 3.56 6.36 -17.78
CA THR A 72 4.22 5.29 -17.01
C THR A 72 4.02 5.42 -15.50
N ARG A 73 4.06 6.64 -14.94
CA ARG A 73 3.81 6.89 -13.52
C ARG A 73 2.40 6.46 -13.09
N MET A 74 1.40 6.69 -13.93
CA MET A 74 0.03 6.29 -13.62
C MET A 74 -0.13 4.77 -13.68
N ARG A 75 0.55 4.10 -14.63
CA ARG A 75 0.61 2.62 -14.67
C ARG A 75 1.22 2.06 -13.39
N LEU A 76 2.36 2.60 -12.96
CA LEU A 76 2.98 2.19 -11.68
C LEU A 76 2.07 2.43 -10.48
N TRP A 77 1.34 3.55 -10.46
CA TRP A 77 0.36 3.84 -9.41
C TRP A 77 -0.78 2.81 -9.38
N PHE A 78 -1.30 2.40 -10.54
CA PHE A 78 -2.31 1.34 -10.60
C PHE A 78 -1.74 -0.03 -10.23
N THR A 79 -0.56 -0.37 -10.73
CA THR A 79 0.13 -1.64 -10.41
C THR A 79 0.32 -1.79 -8.91
N GLN A 80 0.84 -0.78 -8.22
CA GLN A 80 1.02 -0.85 -6.77
C GLN A 80 -0.32 -0.92 -6.04
N MET A 81 -1.41 -0.27 -6.52
CA MET A 81 -2.74 -0.40 -5.91
C MET A 81 -3.31 -1.81 -6.02
N VAL A 82 -3.22 -2.42 -7.21
CA VAL A 82 -3.67 -3.81 -7.40
C VAL A 82 -2.89 -4.74 -6.47
N LEU A 83 -1.57 -4.61 -6.42
CA LEU A 83 -0.74 -5.43 -5.52
C LEU A 83 -1.05 -5.16 -4.04
N ASN A 84 -1.33 -3.90 -3.66
CA ASN A 84 -1.71 -3.54 -2.30
C ASN A 84 -3.01 -4.22 -1.89
N PHE A 85 -4.00 -4.23 -2.77
CA PHE A 85 -5.29 -4.85 -2.54
C PHE A 85 -5.25 -6.38 -2.54
N LEU A 86 -4.30 -6.98 -3.27
CA LEU A 86 -4.08 -8.42 -3.24
C LEU A 86 -3.34 -8.90 -1.99
N TRP A 87 -2.55 -8.03 -1.35
CA TRP A 87 -1.71 -8.45 -0.23
C TRP A 87 -2.52 -8.97 0.97
N SER A 88 -3.53 -8.23 1.45
CA SER A 88 -4.30 -8.64 2.63
C SER A 88 -5.08 -9.95 2.42
N PRO A 89 -5.78 -10.18 1.29
CA PRO A 89 -6.40 -11.48 0.99
C PRO A 89 -5.42 -12.65 0.95
N ILE A 90 -4.21 -12.45 0.41
CA ILE A 90 -3.22 -13.53 0.33
C ILE A 90 -2.61 -13.81 1.71
N PHE A 91 -2.28 -12.76 2.47
CA PHE A 91 -1.67 -12.93 3.78
C PHE A 91 -2.67 -13.46 4.81
N PHE A 92 -3.83 -12.81 4.98
CA PHE A 92 -4.80 -13.16 6.02
C PHE A 92 -5.86 -14.15 5.53
N GLY A 93 -6.34 -14.02 4.30
CA GLY A 93 -7.38 -14.90 3.75
C GLY A 93 -6.86 -16.27 3.36
N MET A 94 -5.78 -16.32 2.59
CA MET A 94 -5.11 -17.57 2.20
C MET A 94 -4.08 -18.06 3.22
N GLN A 95 -3.82 -17.29 4.27
CA GLN A 95 -2.87 -17.64 5.33
C GLN A 95 -1.48 -17.99 4.78
N SER A 96 -1.04 -17.29 3.73
CA SER A 96 0.19 -17.60 2.99
C SER A 96 1.21 -16.45 3.07
N PRO A 97 2.13 -16.47 4.06
CA PRO A 97 3.23 -15.51 4.14
C PRO A 97 4.12 -15.52 2.89
N ALA A 98 4.42 -16.71 2.35
CA ALA A 98 5.21 -16.86 1.13
C ALA A 98 4.51 -16.24 -0.10
N GLY A 99 3.20 -16.49 -0.29
CA GLY A 99 2.43 -15.85 -1.35
C GLY A 99 2.37 -14.33 -1.19
N ALA A 100 2.25 -13.86 0.05
CA ALA A 100 2.23 -12.44 0.35
C ALA A 100 3.59 -11.77 0.06
N LEU A 101 4.72 -12.48 0.19
CA LEU A 101 6.04 -11.98 -0.21
C LEU A 101 6.16 -11.78 -1.72
N ILE A 102 5.64 -12.74 -2.51
CA ILE A 102 5.59 -12.66 -3.97
C ILE A 102 4.82 -11.42 -4.44
N VAL A 103 3.86 -10.93 -3.64
CA VAL A 103 3.09 -9.72 -3.94
C VAL A 103 3.73 -8.44 -3.39
N ILE A 104 4.21 -8.45 -2.15
CA ILE A 104 4.71 -7.25 -1.48
C ILE A 104 6.04 -6.75 -2.09
N ILE A 105 6.88 -7.65 -2.62
CA ILE A 105 8.16 -7.28 -3.24
C ILE A 105 7.94 -6.50 -4.55
N PRO A 106 7.16 -7.00 -5.55
CA PRO A 106 6.80 -6.21 -6.72
C PRO A 106 6.05 -4.92 -6.40
N MET A 107 5.25 -4.91 -5.31
CA MET A 107 4.58 -3.70 -4.84
C MET A 107 5.61 -2.65 -4.43
N LEU A 108 6.58 -3.02 -3.59
CA LEU A 108 7.65 -2.13 -3.15
C LEU A 108 8.47 -1.60 -4.34
N ILE A 109 8.82 -2.47 -5.29
CA ILE A 109 9.53 -2.07 -6.52
C ILE A 109 8.71 -1.04 -7.30
N SER A 110 7.40 -1.26 -7.45
CA SER A 110 6.51 -0.34 -8.17
C SER A 110 6.42 1.03 -7.47
N ILE A 111 6.40 1.06 -6.13
CA ILE A 111 6.42 2.28 -5.32
C ILE A 111 7.72 3.04 -5.51
N VAL A 112 8.87 2.36 -5.40
CA VAL A 112 10.19 2.98 -5.58
C VAL A 112 10.36 3.50 -7.00
N ALA A 113 9.91 2.75 -8.01
CA ALA A 113 9.90 3.21 -9.40
C ALA A 113 9.02 4.46 -9.59
N PHE A 114 7.85 4.53 -8.94
CA PHE A 114 6.98 5.70 -8.98
C PHE A 114 7.67 6.93 -8.37
N ILE A 115 8.35 6.77 -7.22
CA ILE A 115 9.13 7.82 -6.55
C ILE A 115 10.23 8.33 -7.49
N ALA A 116 11.04 7.43 -8.05
CA ALA A 116 12.15 7.78 -8.92
C ALA A 116 11.69 8.55 -10.17
N LEU A 117 10.63 8.09 -10.84
CA LEU A 117 10.08 8.77 -12.02
C LEU A 117 9.37 10.09 -11.68
N SER A 118 8.90 10.25 -10.44
CA SER A 118 8.24 11.47 -9.99
C SER A 118 9.22 12.53 -9.50
N TYR A 119 10.45 12.16 -9.12
CA TYR A 119 11.44 13.06 -8.51
C TYR A 119 11.64 14.40 -9.24
N ARG A 120 11.77 14.40 -10.57
CA ARG A 120 11.94 15.63 -11.37
C ARG A 120 10.62 16.22 -11.89
N ARG A 121 9.54 15.43 -11.92
CA ARG A 121 8.29 15.79 -12.63
C ARG A 121 7.18 16.25 -11.69
N ASP A 122 7.14 15.72 -10.47
CA ASP A 122 6.21 16.13 -9.42
C ASP A 122 6.80 15.75 -8.05
N ARG A 123 7.58 16.67 -7.47
CA ARG A 123 8.21 16.46 -6.16
C ARG A 123 7.20 16.21 -5.05
N ILE A 124 6.01 16.78 -5.13
CA ILE A 124 4.98 16.59 -4.11
C ILE A 124 4.49 15.13 -4.15
N SER A 125 4.10 14.61 -5.33
CA SER A 125 3.68 13.20 -5.43
C SER A 125 4.80 12.23 -5.07
N MET A 126 6.06 12.58 -5.35
CA MET A 126 7.22 11.81 -4.90
C MET A 126 7.27 11.74 -3.37
N TRP A 127 7.23 12.89 -2.69
CA TRP A 127 7.29 12.95 -1.22
C TRP A 127 6.10 12.27 -0.55
N LEU A 128 4.89 12.36 -1.14
CA LEU A 128 3.71 11.66 -0.64
C LEU A 128 3.86 10.12 -0.65
N PHE A 129 4.67 9.59 -1.58
CA PHE A 129 4.95 8.16 -1.68
C PHE A 129 6.10 7.69 -0.77
N VAL A 130 6.92 8.61 -0.23
CA VAL A 130 8.06 8.23 0.63
C VAL A 130 7.62 7.56 1.94
N PRO A 131 6.66 8.10 2.73
CA PRO A 131 6.14 7.41 3.91
C PRO A 131 5.57 6.03 3.57
N TYR A 132 4.94 5.91 2.39
CA TYR A 132 4.40 4.65 1.92
C TYR A 132 5.51 3.62 1.61
N ALA A 133 6.58 4.03 0.93
CA ALA A 133 7.72 3.16 0.68
C ALA A 133 8.38 2.66 1.97
N VAL A 134 8.54 3.53 2.96
CA VAL A 134 9.09 3.17 4.28
C VAL A 134 8.20 2.14 4.96
N TRP A 135 6.89 2.36 4.98
CA TRP A 135 5.95 1.42 5.59
C TRP A 135 5.92 0.07 4.87
N VAL A 136 5.94 0.05 3.54
CA VAL A 136 5.95 -1.19 2.77
C VAL A 136 7.28 -1.93 2.87
N ALA A 137 8.40 -1.22 2.97
CA ALA A 137 9.69 -1.84 3.25
C ALA A 137 9.67 -2.53 4.63
N PHE A 138 9.17 -1.83 5.65
CA PHE A 138 8.94 -2.41 6.98
C PHE A 138 8.02 -3.64 6.93
N ALA A 139 6.87 -3.53 6.26
CA ALA A 139 5.93 -4.64 6.12
C ALA A 139 6.51 -5.83 5.34
N THR A 140 7.40 -5.60 4.38
CA THR A 140 8.14 -6.65 3.67
C THR A 140 9.03 -7.43 4.64
N VAL A 141 9.81 -6.73 5.47
CA VAL A 141 10.67 -7.35 6.48
C VAL A 141 9.84 -8.11 7.51
N LEU A 142 8.72 -7.53 7.95
CA LEU A 142 7.79 -8.17 8.88
C LEU A 142 7.21 -9.45 8.31
N ASN A 143 6.69 -9.42 7.08
CA ASN A 143 6.14 -10.58 6.38
C ASN A 143 7.19 -11.69 6.23
N ALA A 144 8.40 -11.34 5.79
CA ALA A 144 9.52 -12.29 5.67
C ALA A 144 9.87 -12.92 7.02
N SER A 145 9.92 -12.11 8.08
CA SER A 145 10.22 -12.60 9.42
C SER A 145 9.15 -13.56 9.95
N ILE A 146 7.86 -13.25 9.72
CA ILE A 146 6.76 -14.14 10.09
C ILE A 146 6.88 -15.47 9.32
N GLY A 147 7.16 -15.43 8.02
CA GLY A 147 7.34 -16.64 7.21
C GLY A 147 8.62 -17.43 7.51
N MET A 148 9.61 -16.85 8.19
CA MET A 148 10.81 -17.56 8.65
C MET A 148 10.63 -18.19 10.04
N LEU A 149 9.76 -17.62 10.86
CA LEU A 149 9.49 -18.07 12.23
C LEU A 149 8.40 -19.15 12.31
N ASN A 150 7.66 -19.41 11.23
CA ASN A 150 6.53 -20.34 11.17
C ASN A 150 6.57 -21.13 9.86
#